data_AF-A0A2A5S9R5-F1
#
_entry.id   AF-A0A2A5S9R5-F1
#
_cell.length_a   1.000
_cell.length_b   1.000
_cell.length_c   1.000
_cell.angle_alpha   90.00
_cell.angle_beta   90.00
_cell.angle_gamma   90.00
#
_symmetry.space_group_name_H-M   'P 1'
#
loop_
_entity.id
_entity.type
_entity.pdbx_description
1 polymer ?
#
loop_
_entity_poly.entity_id
_entity_poly.type
_entity_poly.pdbx_seq_one_letter_code
_entity_poly.pdbx_strand_id
1 'polypeptide(L)'
;MKTDKLPNGRYRILQFSGNNFEELENTLKLLLPDFVKSIGEEKIVIEAFSTDSPTNSELFDIFQTLSQDMGEEVTAYVGRFVEKNKLSEVYSEEYKIFESQQTFSEYILSESLNLSENRILQEIRKELLENPEDQKLVEAMYKASSNQTKAAKILYVHRNTLINKIKKYEQKYGLQLSGSDLTLAYSLL
;
A
#
# COMPACT_ATOMS: atom_id res chain seq x y z
N MET A 1 12.43 -18.61 -1.72
CA MET A 1 13.34 -18.32 -0.59
C MET A 1 13.54 -19.56 0.30
N LYS A 2 14.78 -20.00 0.57
CA LYS A 2 15.05 -21.07 1.56
C LYS A 2 15.12 -20.48 2.97
N THR A 3 14.15 -20.81 3.83
CA THR A 3 14.09 -20.34 5.24
C THR A 3 14.75 -21.32 6.21
N ASP A 4 15.05 -22.55 5.80
CA ASP A 4 15.51 -23.66 6.65
C ASP A 4 16.73 -23.36 7.52
N LYS A 5 17.61 -22.44 7.08
CA LYS A 5 18.83 -22.05 7.78
C LYS A 5 18.64 -20.97 8.86
N LEU A 6 17.46 -20.37 8.97
CA LEU A 6 17.17 -19.38 10.01
C LEU A 6 17.04 -20.07 11.38
N PRO A 7 17.48 -19.45 12.50
CA PRO A 7 17.11 -19.91 13.84
C PRO A 7 15.59 -19.98 14.05
N ASN A 8 15.15 -20.65 15.12
CA ASN A 8 13.74 -20.56 15.51
C ASN A 8 13.44 -19.14 15.99
N GLY A 9 12.32 -18.59 15.55
CA GLY A 9 11.93 -17.22 15.87
C GLY A 9 10.92 -16.68 14.87
N ARG A 10 10.54 -15.42 15.09
CA ARG A 10 9.68 -14.66 14.20
C ARG A 10 10.51 -13.73 13.33
N TYR A 11 10.12 -13.62 12.07
CA TYR A 11 10.84 -12.85 11.07
C TYR A 11 9.83 -12.08 10.21
N ARG A 12 10.25 -10.93 9.69
CA ARG A 12 9.54 -10.22 8.62
C ARG A 12 10.45 -10.03 7.41
N ILE A 13 9.84 -9.76 6.27
CA ILE A 13 10.55 -9.40 5.05
C ILE A 13 10.19 -7.97 4.68
N LEU A 14 11.21 -7.16 4.45
CA LEU A 14 11.10 -5.84 3.87
C LEU A 14 11.41 -5.98 2.37
N GLN A 15 10.50 -5.53 1.53
CA GLN A 15 10.61 -5.60 0.07
C GLN A 15 10.82 -4.19 -0.47
N PHE A 16 11.67 -4.03 -1.48
CA PHE A 16 12.03 -2.72 -2.01
C PHE A 16 11.99 -2.69 -3.53
N SER A 17 11.64 -1.54 -4.09
CA SER A 17 11.88 -1.19 -5.49
C SER A 17 12.69 0.11 -5.55
N GLY A 18 13.58 0.20 -6.55
CA GLY A 18 14.61 1.24 -6.64
C GLY A 18 15.83 0.74 -7.41
N ASN A 19 16.70 1.63 -7.89
CA ASN A 19 17.83 1.24 -8.73
C ASN A 19 19.05 0.82 -7.91
N ASN A 20 19.24 1.38 -6.71
CA ASN A 20 20.45 1.18 -5.92
C ASN A 20 20.20 0.41 -4.61
N PHE A 21 19.81 -0.86 -4.73
CA PHE A 21 19.54 -1.72 -3.56
C PHE A 21 20.79 -1.97 -2.69
N GLU A 22 21.99 -1.94 -3.28
CA GLU A 22 23.24 -2.21 -2.54
C GLU A 22 23.52 -1.12 -1.49
N GLU A 23 23.35 0.15 -1.86
CA GLU A 23 23.49 1.27 -0.93
C GLU A 23 22.42 1.24 0.17
N LEU A 24 21.17 0.95 -0.22
CA LEU A 24 20.06 0.78 0.71
C LEU A 24 20.36 -0.35 1.72
N GLU A 25 20.82 -1.50 1.25
CA GLU A 25 21.19 -2.65 2.08
C GLU A 25 22.26 -2.27 3.11
N ASN A 26 23.31 -1.56 2.69
CA ASN A 26 24.40 -1.17 3.58
C ASN A 26 23.91 -0.26 4.71
N THR A 27 22.99 0.66 4.42
CA THR A 27 22.41 1.53 5.44
C THR A 27 21.46 0.77 6.35
N LEU A 28 20.63 -0.12 5.81
CA LEU A 28 19.71 -0.94 6.62
C LEU A 28 20.44 -1.88 7.57
N LYS A 29 21.62 -2.41 7.21
CA LYS A 29 22.47 -3.18 8.13
C LYS A 29 22.90 -2.39 9.36
N LEU A 30 23.01 -1.07 9.25
CA LEU A 30 23.43 -0.19 10.36
C LEU A 30 22.24 0.24 11.23
N LEU A 31 21.06 0.39 10.62
CA LEU A 31 19.86 0.92 11.27
C LEU A 31 18.97 -0.16 11.88
N LEU A 32 18.95 -1.37 11.30
CA LEU A 32 18.11 -2.45 11.78
C LEU A 32 18.87 -3.28 12.82
N PRO A 33 18.48 -3.23 14.11
CA PRO A 33 19.19 -3.95 15.18
C PRO A 33 19.21 -5.46 14.96
N ASP A 34 18.17 -5.99 14.33
CA ASP A 34 17.96 -7.43 14.10
C ASP A 34 18.02 -7.79 12.62
N PHE A 35 18.88 -7.10 11.85
CA PHE A 35 19.18 -7.48 10.48
C PHE A 35 19.73 -8.91 10.42
N VAL A 36 19.07 -9.77 9.64
CA VAL A 36 19.49 -11.18 9.50
C VAL A 36 20.25 -11.40 8.21
N LYS A 37 19.64 -11.02 7.09
CA LYS A 37 20.21 -11.16 5.75
C LYS A 37 19.45 -10.32 4.73
N SER A 38 20.07 -10.05 3.60
CA SER A 38 19.43 -9.53 2.38
C SER A 38 19.49 -10.55 1.25
N ILE A 39 18.66 -10.36 0.23
CA ILE A 39 18.77 -11.07 -1.06
C ILE A 39 18.71 -10.01 -2.15
N GLY A 40 19.86 -9.68 -2.75
CA GLY A 40 19.99 -8.58 -3.70
C GLY A 40 19.14 -8.74 -4.98
N GLU A 41 19.07 -9.96 -5.53
CA GLU A 41 18.26 -10.24 -6.73
C GLU A 41 16.77 -9.98 -6.51
N GLU A 42 16.27 -10.33 -5.32
CA GLU A 42 14.87 -10.12 -4.93
C GLU A 42 14.64 -8.74 -4.29
N LYS A 43 15.71 -7.95 -4.06
CA LYS A 43 15.70 -6.67 -3.34
C LYS A 43 14.94 -6.74 -2.02
N ILE A 44 15.23 -7.77 -1.23
CA ILE A 44 14.60 -7.98 0.08
C ILE A 44 15.60 -7.97 1.23
N VAL A 45 15.12 -7.56 2.40
CA VAL A 45 15.81 -7.67 3.69
C VAL A 45 14.96 -8.51 4.65
N ILE A 46 15.62 -9.41 5.38
CA ILE A 46 15.00 -10.21 6.44
C ILE A 46 15.45 -9.69 7.79
N GLU A 47 14.48 -9.43 8.64
CA GLU A 47 14.67 -8.94 10.00
C GLU A 47 14.06 -9.93 10.99
N ALA A 48 14.77 -10.20 12.08
CA ALA A 48 14.24 -10.98 13.20
C ALA A 48 13.43 -10.08 14.15
N PHE A 49 12.39 -10.65 14.75
CA PHE A 49 11.60 -9.93 15.74
C PHE A 49 12.39 -9.78 17.05
N SER A 50 12.43 -8.56 17.58
CA SER A 50 12.91 -8.25 18.92
C SER A 50 12.01 -7.18 19.57
N THR A 51 12.29 -6.88 20.84
CA THR A 51 11.63 -5.77 21.55
C THR A 51 11.99 -4.40 20.98
N ASP A 52 13.11 -4.31 20.27
CA ASP A 52 13.66 -3.07 19.72
C ASP A 52 13.40 -2.96 18.20
N SER A 53 12.66 -3.91 17.61
CA SER A 53 12.28 -3.86 16.20
C SER A 53 11.47 -2.60 15.90
N PRO A 54 11.86 -1.79 14.89
CA PRO A 54 11.15 -0.58 14.55
C PRO A 54 9.72 -0.88 14.07
N THR A 55 8.81 -0.01 14.45
CA THR A 55 7.44 0.04 13.94
C THR A 55 7.43 0.34 12.45
N ASN A 56 6.31 0.09 11.79
CA ASN A 56 6.17 0.43 10.36
C ASN A 56 6.36 1.94 10.13
N SER A 57 5.86 2.79 11.03
CA SER A 57 6.03 4.24 10.92
C SER A 57 7.50 4.66 10.99
N GLU A 58 8.25 4.14 11.96
CA GLU A 58 9.69 4.42 12.08
C GLU A 58 10.47 3.92 10.86
N LEU A 59 10.12 2.75 10.32
CA LEU A 59 10.70 2.25 9.08
C LEU A 59 10.42 3.16 7.89
N PHE A 60 9.19 3.66 7.74
CA PHE A 60 8.87 4.58 6.64
C PHE A 60 9.56 5.94 6.80
N ASP A 61 9.74 6.43 8.03
CA ASP A 61 10.55 7.63 8.29
C ASP A 61 12.01 7.39 7.86
N ILE A 62 12.59 6.22 8.20
CA ILE A 62 13.92 5.81 7.73
C ILE A 62 13.97 5.79 6.20
N PHE A 63 13.04 5.10 5.53
CA PHE A 63 13.04 5.00 4.07
C PHE A 63 12.89 6.37 3.39
N GLN A 64 12.11 7.28 3.97
CA GLN A 64 11.96 8.63 3.47
C GLN A 64 13.28 9.41 3.56
N THR A 65 13.99 9.33 4.67
CA THR A 65 15.32 9.95 4.79
C THR A 65 16.30 9.36 3.77
N LEU A 66 16.32 8.04 3.61
CA LEU A 66 17.19 7.38 2.63
C LEU A 66 16.86 7.80 1.20
N SER A 67 15.58 7.91 0.86
CA SER A 67 15.16 8.40 -0.44
C SER A 67 15.65 9.83 -0.73
N GLN A 68 15.68 10.70 0.28
CA GLN A 68 16.22 12.05 0.15
C GLN A 68 17.74 12.07 -0.04
N ASP A 69 18.46 11.26 0.74
CA ASP A 69 19.92 11.19 0.69
C ASP A 69 20.42 10.58 -0.64
N MET A 70 19.72 9.58 -1.16
CA MET A 70 20.04 8.91 -2.43
C MET A 70 19.56 9.69 -3.66
N GLY A 71 18.63 10.63 -3.49
CA GLY A 71 18.00 11.36 -4.59
C GLY A 71 17.10 10.50 -5.49
N GLU A 72 16.70 9.32 -5.04
CA GLU A 72 15.76 8.42 -5.74
C GLU A 72 14.62 8.00 -4.82
N GLU A 73 13.42 7.78 -5.39
CA GLU A 73 12.27 7.31 -4.63
C GLU A 73 12.46 5.85 -4.20
N VAL A 74 12.41 5.60 -2.89
CA VAL A 74 12.43 4.25 -2.31
C VAL A 74 11.00 3.83 -2.04
N THR A 75 10.50 2.88 -2.84
CA THR A 75 9.20 2.24 -2.53
C THR A 75 9.47 0.97 -1.76
N ALA A 76 8.75 0.78 -0.66
CA ALA A 76 8.94 -0.37 0.21
C ALA A 76 7.62 -0.99 0.65
N TYR A 77 7.64 -2.31 0.89
CA TYR A 77 6.59 -3.03 1.61
C TYR A 77 7.18 -3.67 2.87
N VAL A 78 6.60 -3.33 4.02
CA VAL A 78 6.99 -3.88 5.31
C VAL A 78 6.09 -5.07 5.64
N GLY A 79 6.64 -6.28 5.50
CA GLY A 79 5.94 -7.51 5.86
C GLY A 79 5.70 -7.63 7.36
N ARG A 80 4.83 -8.56 7.75
CA ARG A 80 4.56 -8.86 9.16
C ARG A 80 5.53 -9.88 9.75
N PHE A 81 5.76 -9.76 11.05
CA PHE A 81 6.50 -10.78 11.79
C PHE A 81 5.70 -12.07 11.89
N VAL A 82 6.25 -13.16 11.35
CA VAL A 82 5.65 -14.49 11.36
C VAL A 82 6.68 -15.54 11.76
N GLU A 83 6.21 -16.70 12.23
CA GLU A 83 7.08 -17.83 12.52
C GLU A 83 7.89 -18.24 11.29
N LYS A 84 9.17 -18.63 11.49
CA LYS A 84 10.08 -19.08 10.42
C LYS A 84 9.45 -20.02 9.39
N ASN A 85 8.64 -20.98 9.85
CA ASN A 85 8.02 -22.00 9.01
C ASN A 85 6.89 -21.44 8.12
N LYS A 86 6.32 -20.28 8.46
CA LYS A 86 5.29 -19.58 7.67
C LYS A 86 5.86 -18.46 6.80
N LEU A 87 7.10 -18.05 7.06
CA LEU A 87 7.71 -16.89 6.41
C LEU A 87 7.69 -16.97 4.88
N SER A 88 7.98 -18.14 4.30
CA SER A 88 7.98 -18.29 2.84
C SER A 88 6.58 -18.25 2.22
N GLU A 89 5.57 -18.77 2.93
CA GLU A 89 4.18 -18.76 2.47
C GLU A 89 3.63 -17.34 2.51
N VAL A 90 3.78 -16.66 3.66
CA VAL A 90 3.32 -15.28 3.86
C VAL A 90 4.02 -14.33 2.91
N TYR A 91 5.33 -14.48 2.69
CA TYR A 91 6.07 -13.69 1.71
C TYR A 91 5.47 -13.80 0.31
N SER A 92 5.05 -14.99 -0.12
CA SER A 92 4.48 -15.16 -1.46
C SER A 92 3.17 -14.41 -1.66
N GLU A 93 2.42 -14.16 -0.58
CA GLU A 93 1.22 -13.31 -0.59
C GLU A 93 1.60 -11.83 -0.54
N GLU A 94 2.49 -11.45 0.39
CA GLU A 94 2.99 -10.09 0.55
C GLU A 94 3.71 -9.56 -0.70
N TYR A 95 4.36 -10.44 -1.47
CA TYR A 95 4.96 -10.09 -2.75
C TYR A 95 3.91 -9.68 -3.79
N LYS A 96 2.78 -10.39 -3.87
CA LYS A 96 1.67 -10.01 -4.77
C LYS A 96 1.08 -8.66 -4.38
N ILE A 97 0.97 -8.40 -3.08
CA ILE A 97 0.50 -7.10 -2.57
C ILE A 97 1.48 -6.01 -2.99
N PHE A 98 2.79 -6.22 -2.81
CA PHE A 98 3.80 -5.25 -3.20
C PHE A 98 3.80 -4.96 -4.71
N GLU A 99 3.72 -5.99 -5.55
CA GLU A 99 3.63 -5.85 -7.02
C GLU A 99 2.37 -5.08 -7.46
N SER A 100 1.27 -5.20 -6.71
CA SER A 100 0.04 -4.44 -6.99
C SER A 100 0.14 -2.95 -6.65
N GLN A 101 1.22 -2.52 -5.96
CA GLN A 101 1.41 -1.17 -5.44
C GLN A 101 0.29 -0.71 -4.48
N GLN A 102 -0.44 -1.65 -3.89
CA GLN A 102 -1.49 -1.40 -2.90
C GLN A 102 -0.94 -1.62 -1.48
N THR A 103 -1.54 -0.94 -0.52
CA THR A 103 -1.36 -1.30 0.89
C THR A 103 -2.03 -2.65 1.17
N PHE A 104 -1.63 -3.31 2.27
CA PHE A 104 -2.27 -4.55 2.72
C PHE A 104 -3.80 -4.44 2.80
N SER A 105 -4.30 -3.36 3.41
CA SER A 105 -5.74 -3.15 3.58
C SER A 105 -6.46 -2.97 2.24
N GLU A 106 -5.89 -2.19 1.32
CA GLU A 106 -6.46 -1.98 -0.01
C GLU A 106 -6.54 -3.27 -0.81
N TYR A 107 -5.46 -4.06 -0.81
CA TYR A 107 -5.42 -5.35 -1.52
C TYR A 107 -6.45 -6.35 -0.98
N ILE A 108 -6.55 -6.47 0.35
CA ILE A 108 -7.52 -7.39 0.95
C ILE A 108 -8.95 -6.95 0.67
N LEU A 109 -9.23 -5.64 0.71
CA LEU A 109 -10.56 -5.12 0.38
C LEU A 109 -10.89 -5.34 -1.10
N SER A 110 -9.98 -5.02 -2.01
CA SER A 110 -10.21 -5.21 -3.45
C SER A 110 -10.45 -6.69 -3.78
N GLU A 111 -9.63 -7.60 -3.27
CA GLU A 111 -9.80 -9.05 -3.48
C GLU A 111 -11.10 -9.58 -2.86
N SER A 112 -11.46 -9.12 -1.66
CA SER A 112 -12.72 -9.54 -1.03
C SER A 112 -13.93 -9.06 -1.81
N LEU A 113 -13.88 -7.84 -2.36
CA LEU A 113 -14.95 -7.27 -3.17
C LEU A 113 -15.00 -7.89 -4.58
N ASN A 114 -13.86 -8.30 -5.14
CA ASN A 114 -13.79 -9.09 -6.38
C ASN A 114 -14.58 -10.40 -6.28
N LEU A 115 -14.52 -11.05 -5.11
CA LEU A 115 -15.20 -12.32 -4.84
C LEU A 115 -16.65 -12.16 -4.36
N SER A 116 -17.11 -10.94 -4.14
CA SER A 116 -18.46 -10.68 -3.60
C SER A 116 -19.55 -10.88 -4.66
N GLU A 117 -20.56 -11.68 -4.35
CA GLU A 117 -21.74 -11.89 -5.22
C GLU A 117 -22.85 -10.84 -5.02
N ASN A 118 -22.59 -9.76 -4.27
CA ASN A 118 -23.60 -8.74 -4.01
C ASN A 118 -23.96 -7.96 -5.30
N ARG A 119 -25.21 -8.09 -5.74
CA ARG A 119 -25.68 -7.47 -7.01
C ARG A 119 -25.54 -5.95 -7.05
N ILE A 120 -25.89 -5.26 -5.97
CA ILE A 120 -25.79 -3.79 -5.88
C ILE A 120 -24.33 -3.36 -6.04
N LEU A 121 -23.43 -4.07 -5.36
CA LEU A 121 -21.99 -3.81 -5.45
C LEU A 121 -21.46 -3.99 -6.87
N GLN A 122 -21.85 -5.07 -7.54
CA GLN A 122 -21.42 -5.37 -8.91
C GLN A 122 -21.95 -4.35 -9.92
N GLU A 123 -23.19 -3.87 -9.74
CA GLU A 123 -23.77 -2.80 -10.56
C GLU A 123 -23.01 -1.47 -10.37
N ILE A 124 -22.80 -1.04 -9.12
CA ILE A 124 -22.02 0.16 -8.80
C ILE A 124 -20.62 0.07 -9.41
N ARG A 125 -19.96 -1.08 -9.23
CA ARG A 125 -18.61 -1.30 -9.77
C ARG A 125 -18.57 -1.16 -11.28
N LYS A 126 -19.48 -1.84 -11.98
CA LYS A 126 -19.57 -1.79 -13.43
C LYS A 126 -19.76 -0.35 -13.91
N GLU A 127 -20.73 0.37 -13.35
CA GLU A 127 -21.00 1.76 -13.73
C GLU A 127 -19.83 2.71 -13.43
N LEU A 128 -19.11 2.47 -12.33
CA LEU A 128 -17.92 3.22 -11.95
C LEU A 128 -16.76 2.97 -12.93
N LEU A 129 -16.50 1.70 -13.26
CA LEU A 129 -15.46 1.29 -14.21
C LEU A 129 -15.75 1.75 -15.66
N GLU A 130 -17.01 1.98 -16.01
CA GLU A 130 -17.42 2.55 -17.31
C GLU A 130 -17.27 4.09 -17.35
N ASN A 131 -17.06 4.77 -16.22
CA ASN A 131 -16.95 6.24 -16.16
C ASN A 131 -15.58 6.72 -15.64
N PRO A 132 -14.63 7.03 -16.54
CA PRO A 132 -13.29 7.49 -16.16
C PRO A 132 -13.26 8.79 -15.34
N GLU A 133 -14.27 9.67 -15.48
CA GLU A 133 -14.32 10.90 -14.70
C GLU A 133 -14.73 10.65 -13.24
N ASP A 134 -15.60 9.67 -13.01
CA ASP A 134 -15.98 9.23 -11.66
C ASP A 134 -14.82 8.50 -10.99
N GLN A 135 -14.05 7.68 -11.73
CA GLN A 135 -12.84 7.01 -11.22
C GLN A 135 -11.80 8.03 -10.74
N LYS A 136 -11.47 9.02 -11.58
CA LYS A 136 -10.55 10.11 -11.21
C LYS A 136 -11.03 10.88 -9.98
N LEU A 137 -12.34 11.09 -9.86
CA LEU A 137 -12.92 11.78 -8.70
C LEU A 137 -12.73 10.95 -7.42
N VAL A 138 -13.03 9.65 -7.46
CA VAL A 138 -12.81 8.73 -6.33
C VAL A 138 -11.33 8.69 -5.94
N GLU A 139 -10.43 8.48 -6.90
CA GLU A 139 -8.98 8.46 -6.64
C GLU A 139 -8.48 9.76 -6.02
N ALA A 140 -8.89 10.91 -6.56
CA ALA A 140 -8.47 12.20 -6.04
C ALA A 140 -8.98 12.46 -4.63
N MET A 141 -10.22 12.06 -4.33
CA MET A 141 -10.79 12.16 -2.99
C MET A 141 -10.09 11.21 -2.01
N TYR A 142 -9.76 9.99 -2.44
CA TYR A 142 -9.03 9.01 -1.62
C TYR A 142 -7.60 9.49 -1.32
N LYS A 143 -6.84 9.90 -2.34
CA LYS A 143 -5.49 10.49 -2.20
C LYS A 143 -5.47 11.75 -1.34
N ALA A 144 -6.57 12.51 -1.34
CA ALA A 144 -6.74 13.70 -0.51
C ALA A 144 -7.26 13.41 0.91
N SER A 145 -7.49 12.15 1.28
CA SER A 145 -8.12 11.75 2.55
C SER A 145 -9.44 12.50 2.79
N SER A 146 -10.30 12.52 1.77
CA SER A 146 -11.58 13.27 1.72
C SER A 146 -11.46 14.80 1.78
N ASN A 147 -10.24 15.37 1.75
CA ASN A 147 -10.06 16.82 1.77
C ASN A 147 -10.37 17.45 0.40
N GLN A 148 -11.53 18.08 0.29
CA GLN A 148 -12.00 18.72 -0.95
C GLN A 148 -11.02 19.77 -1.52
N THR A 149 -10.33 20.54 -0.67
CA THR A 149 -9.38 21.56 -1.15
C THR A 149 -8.15 20.91 -1.78
N LYS A 150 -7.64 19.83 -1.18
CA LYS A 150 -6.53 19.05 -1.75
C LYS A 150 -6.97 18.32 -3.03
N ALA A 151 -8.13 17.68 -3.02
CA ALA A 151 -8.68 16.99 -4.18
C ALA A 151 -8.94 17.94 -5.38
N ALA A 152 -9.42 19.16 -5.13
CA ALA A 152 -9.65 20.16 -6.17
C ALA A 152 -8.34 20.56 -6.86
N LYS A 153 -7.23 20.65 -6.10
CA LYS A 153 -5.89 20.87 -6.65
C LYS A 153 -5.42 19.68 -7.49
N ILE A 154 -5.59 18.45 -7.00
CA ILE A 154 -5.24 17.22 -7.73
C ILE A 154 -5.97 17.15 -9.08
N LEU A 155 -7.25 17.52 -9.11
CA LEU A 155 -8.08 17.49 -10.31
C LEU A 155 -7.97 18.76 -11.17
N TYR A 156 -7.19 19.76 -10.75
CA TYR A 156 -7.08 21.06 -11.42
C TYR A 156 -8.44 21.75 -11.66
N VAL A 157 -9.36 21.64 -10.69
CA VAL A 157 -10.69 22.26 -10.75
C VAL A 157 -10.90 23.25 -9.61
N HIS A 158 -11.83 24.17 -9.80
CA HIS A 158 -12.28 25.03 -8.70
C HIS A 158 -13.06 24.22 -7.65
N ARG A 159 -12.97 24.61 -6.38
CA ARG A 159 -13.66 23.94 -5.26
C ARG A 159 -15.17 23.76 -5.48
N ASN A 160 -15.84 24.78 -6.02
CA ASN A 160 -17.29 24.71 -6.30
C ASN A 160 -17.62 23.67 -7.39
N THR A 161 -16.76 23.56 -8.40
CA THR A 161 -16.89 22.55 -9.45
C THR A 161 -16.72 21.15 -8.86
N LEU A 162 -15.73 20.96 -7.99
CA LEU A 162 -15.55 19.69 -7.28
C LEU A 162 -16.77 19.33 -6.45
N ILE A 163 -17.32 20.26 -5.66
CA ILE A 163 -18.52 20.02 -4.84
C ILE A 163 -19.70 19.56 -5.72
N ASN A 164 -19.88 20.18 -6.89
CA ASN A 164 -20.92 19.78 -7.83
C ASN A 164 -20.67 18.38 -8.42
N LYS A 165 -19.41 18.03 -8.71
CA LYS A 165 -19.03 16.68 -9.14
C LYS A 165 -19.33 15.64 -8.05
N ILE A 166 -18.94 15.91 -6.79
CA ILE A 166 -19.22 15.04 -5.63
C ILE A 166 -20.74 14.83 -5.46
N LYS A 167 -21.54 15.89 -5.53
CA LYS A 167 -23.01 15.77 -5.42
C LYS A 167 -23.61 14.89 -6.52
N LYS A 168 -23.13 15.03 -7.76
CA LYS A 168 -23.60 14.21 -8.88
C LYS A 168 -23.18 12.74 -8.71
N TYR A 169 -21.97 12.50 -8.22
CA TYR A 169 -21.48 11.16 -7.88
C TYR A 169 -22.36 10.52 -6.81
N GLU A 170 -22.61 11.22 -5.68
CA GLU A 170 -23.43 10.71 -4.57
C GLU A 170 -24.88 10.45 -5.02
N GLN A 171 -25.45 11.32 -5.86
CA GLN A 171 -26.78 11.09 -6.46
C GLN A 171 -26.82 9.87 -7.38
N LYS A 172 -25.73 9.56 -8.08
CA LYS A 172 -25.65 8.45 -9.02
C LYS A 172 -25.46 7.12 -8.31
N TYR A 173 -24.48 7.02 -7.41
CA TYR A 173 -24.08 5.76 -6.78
C TYR A 173 -24.65 5.54 -5.38
N GLY A 174 -25.21 6.58 -4.75
CA GLY A 174 -25.64 6.54 -3.35
C GLY A 174 -24.48 6.45 -2.35
N LEU A 175 -23.24 6.65 -2.80
CA LEU A 175 -22.02 6.57 -1.99
C LEU A 175 -21.45 7.96 -1.71
N GLN A 176 -21.09 8.21 -0.46
CA GLN A 176 -20.37 9.42 -0.08
C GLN A 176 -18.88 9.29 -0.41
N LEU A 177 -18.26 10.37 -0.91
CA LEU A 177 -16.80 10.41 -1.08
C LEU A 177 -16.09 10.85 0.21
N SER A 178 -16.50 10.23 1.33
CA SER A 178 -15.87 10.34 2.65
C SER A 178 -16.10 9.09 3.51
N GLY A 179 -15.25 8.88 4.52
CA GLY A 179 -15.43 7.78 5.47
C GLY A 179 -15.35 6.39 4.80
N SER A 180 -16.17 5.45 5.29
CA SER A 180 -16.20 4.07 4.78
C SER A 180 -16.63 3.95 3.33
N ASP A 181 -17.54 4.82 2.88
CA ASP A 181 -18.04 4.81 1.50
C ASP A 181 -16.95 5.18 0.51
N LEU A 182 -16.04 6.09 0.88
CA LEU A 182 -14.88 6.42 0.05
C LEU A 182 -13.91 5.25 -0.04
N THR A 183 -13.64 4.56 1.08
CA THR A 183 -12.81 3.36 1.07
C THR A 183 -13.43 2.29 0.18
N LEU A 184 -14.74 2.06 0.30
CA LEU A 184 -15.47 1.13 -0.58
C LEU A 184 -15.36 1.54 -2.05
N ALA A 185 -15.69 2.79 -2.38
CA ALA A 185 -15.63 3.30 -3.74
C ALA A 185 -14.24 3.15 -4.36
N TYR A 186 -13.19 3.42 -3.60
CA TYR A 186 -11.81 3.26 -4.05
C TYR A 186 -11.46 1.78 -4.26
N SER A 187 -11.86 0.89 -3.35
CA SER A 187 -11.62 -0.56 -3.48
C SER A 187 -12.44 -1.24 -4.58
N LEU A 188 -13.39 -0.54 -5.20
CA LEU A 188 -14.14 -1.03 -6.37
C LEU A 188 -13.48 -0.68 -7.70
N LEU A 189 -12.52 0.24 -7.70
CA LEU A 189 -11.67 0.52 -8.85
C LEU A 189 -10.73 -0.66 -9.10
#